data_AF-A0A926G7W1-F1
#
_entry.id   AF-A0A926G7W1-F1
#
_cell.length_a   1.000
_cell.length_b   1.000
_cell.length_c   1.000
_cell.angle_alpha   90.00
_cell.angle_beta   90.00
_cell.angle_gamma   90.00
#
_symmetry.space_group_name_H-M   'P 1'
#
loop_
_entity.id
_entity.type
_entity.pdbx_description
1 polymer ?
#
loop_
_entity_poly.entity_id
_entity_poly.type
_entity_poly.pdbx_seq_one_letter_code
_entity_poly.pdbx_strand_id
1 'polypeptide(L)'
;MRALAGRYNRATYWLMIAVAIIVIFGLTLISKNPVRMSEFILILICVPRLHDIGKSGWLVLWGVGLEFATIVFGFSFMPVNSFATLINIATFVILGLVIWLGCIPGESGANRFGEAPLGGVQWRFQPKT
;
A
#
# COMPACT_ATOMS: atom_id res chain seq x y z
N MET A 1 -13.81 2.92 11.58
CA MET A 1 -13.25 3.57 10.38
C MET A 1 -13.98 3.07 9.13
N ARG A 2 -15.02 3.78 8.67
CA ARG A 2 -15.80 3.37 7.48
C ARG A 2 -15.01 3.51 6.16
N ALA A 3 -13.99 4.36 6.13
CA ALA A 3 -13.15 4.66 4.97
C ALA A 3 -12.27 3.49 4.48
N LEU A 4 -12.09 2.43 5.26
CA LEU A 4 -11.29 1.24 4.86
C LEU A 4 -12.15 0.00 4.61
N ALA A 5 -13.47 0.09 4.80
CA ALA A 5 -14.35 -1.06 4.73
C ALA A 5 -14.66 -1.52 3.29
N GLY A 6 -14.40 -0.68 2.30
CA GLY A 6 -14.72 -0.92 0.89
C GLY A 6 -13.65 -1.71 0.13
N ARG A 7 -13.90 -1.87 -1.16
CA ARG A 7 -13.05 -2.62 -2.11
C ARG A 7 -12.59 -1.70 -3.25
N TYR A 8 -11.32 -1.80 -3.64
CA TYR A 8 -10.80 -1.12 -4.83
C TYR A 8 -10.51 -2.12 -5.94
N ASN A 9 -11.06 -1.88 -7.13
CA ASN A 9 -10.64 -2.58 -8.33
C ASN A 9 -9.21 -2.17 -8.74
N ARG A 10 -8.64 -2.88 -9.72
CA ARG A 10 -7.27 -2.62 -10.20
C ARG A 10 -7.07 -1.21 -10.76
N ALA A 11 -8.02 -0.69 -11.54
CA ALA A 11 -7.89 0.62 -12.19
C ALA A 11 -7.83 1.75 -11.16
N THR A 12 -8.72 1.72 -10.17
CA THR A 12 -8.76 2.68 -9.07
C THR A 12 -7.51 2.55 -8.20
N TYR A 13 -7.07 1.33 -7.91
CA TYR A 13 -5.82 1.09 -7.18
C TYR A 13 -4.60 1.73 -7.87
N TRP A 14 -4.39 1.43 -9.15
CA TRP A 14 -3.25 1.98 -9.91
C TRP A 14 -3.33 3.49 -10.06
N LEU A 15 -4.53 4.06 -10.24
CA LEU A 15 -4.72 5.51 -10.24
C LEU A 15 -4.30 6.13 -8.90
N MET A 16 -4.74 5.55 -7.78
CA MET A 16 -4.39 6.05 -6.45
C MET A 16 -2.89 5.93 -6.17
N ILE A 17 -2.24 4.85 -6.62
CA ILE A 17 -0.78 4.70 -6.56
C ILE A 17 -0.09 5.78 -7.40
N ALA A 18 -0.54 6.02 -8.63
CA ALA A 18 0.04 7.05 -9.50
C ALA A 18 -0.11 8.45 -8.89
N VAL A 19 -1.28 8.78 -8.35
CA VAL A 19 -1.53 10.05 -7.66
C VAL A 19 -0.63 10.18 -6.43
N ALA A 20 -0.50 9.12 -5.61
CA ALA A 20 0.38 9.13 -4.45
C ALA A 20 1.85 9.37 -4.86
N ILE A 21 2.33 8.72 -5.91
CA ILE A 21 3.69 8.91 -6.44
C ILE A 21 3.88 10.37 -6.90
N ILE A 22 2.96 10.92 -7.70
CA ILE A 22 3.05 12.30 -8.19
C ILE A 22 3.09 13.30 -7.02
N VAL A 23 2.22 13.12 -6.02
CA VAL A 23 2.16 13.99 -4.85
C VAL A 23 3.45 13.89 -4.02
N ILE A 24 3.91 12.67 -3.71
CA ILE A 24 5.14 12.46 -2.92
C ILE A 24 6.36 13.01 -3.68
N PHE A 25 6.45 12.76 -4.97
CA PHE A 25 7.53 13.27 -5.81
C PHE A 25 7.52 14.80 -5.85
N GLY A 26 6.37 15.43 -6.13
CA GLY A 26 6.24 16.89 -6.13
C GLY A 26 6.59 17.51 -4.78
N LEU A 27 6.14 16.91 -3.67
CA LEU A 27 6.51 17.35 -2.33
C LEU A 27 8.01 17.22 -2.07
N THR A 28 8.65 16.16 -2.56
CA THR A 28 10.09 15.94 -2.40
C THR A 28 10.93 16.96 -3.18
N LEU A 29 10.44 17.44 -4.33
CA LEU A 29 11.13 18.49 -5.09
C LEU A 29 11.12 19.86 -4.39
N ILE A 30 10.09 20.13 -3.57
CA ILE A 30 9.88 21.44 -2.94
C ILE A 30 10.35 21.44 -1.47
N SER A 31 10.27 20.29 -0.80
CA SER A 31 10.64 20.11 0.59
C SER A 31 12.14 19.84 0.75
N LYS A 32 12.76 20.47 1.77
CA LYS A 32 14.13 20.11 2.20
C LYS A 32 14.17 18.81 3.00
N ASN A 33 13.02 18.30 3.44
CA ASN A 33 12.87 17.12 4.28
C ASN A 33 12.20 15.97 3.51
N PRO A 34 12.57 14.71 3.78
CA PRO A 34 11.89 13.56 3.21
C PRO A 34 10.43 13.47 3.71
N VAL A 35 9.52 13.03 2.84
CA VAL A 35 8.11 12.82 3.16
C VAL A 35 7.96 11.55 4.01
N ARG A 36 7.57 11.67 5.28
CA ARG A 36 7.49 10.54 6.24
C ARG A 36 6.12 9.86 6.32
N MET A 37 5.17 10.29 5.48
CA MET A 37 3.77 9.85 5.54
C MET A 37 3.39 8.89 4.39
N SER A 38 4.36 8.46 3.57
CA SER A 38 4.17 7.55 2.44
C SER A 38 3.51 6.24 2.84
N GLU A 39 3.97 5.63 3.95
CA GLU A 39 3.46 4.34 4.44
C GLU A 39 1.99 4.41 4.82
N PHE A 40 1.56 5.50 5.47
CA PHE A 40 0.15 5.69 5.80
C PHE A 40 -0.71 5.76 4.52
N ILE A 41 -0.22 6.46 3.49
CA ILE A 41 -0.92 6.53 2.20
C ILE A 41 -1.02 5.13 1.58
N LEU A 42 0.07 4.36 1.59
CA LEU A 42 0.07 2.99 1.08
C LEU A 42 -0.89 2.09 1.86
N ILE A 43 -0.98 2.20 3.19
CA ILE A 43 -1.95 1.45 3.99
C ILE A 43 -3.39 1.76 3.54
N LEU A 44 -3.71 3.05 3.36
CA LEU A 44 -5.05 3.48 2.95
C LEU A 44 -5.44 2.97 1.56
N ILE A 45 -4.46 2.76 0.67
CA ILE A 45 -4.68 2.27 -0.70
C ILE A 45 -4.70 0.73 -0.74
N CYS A 46 -3.76 0.08 -0.04
CA CYS A 46 -3.57 -1.37 -0.09
C CYS A 46 -4.64 -2.14 0.69
N VAL A 47 -5.18 -1.60 1.78
CA VAL A 47 -6.22 -2.28 2.57
C VAL A 47 -7.50 -2.55 1.75
N PRO A 48 -8.13 -1.56 1.10
CA PRO A 48 -9.29 -1.82 0.24
C PRO A 48 -8.97 -2.70 -0.97
N ARG A 49 -7.72 -2.69 -1.46
CA ARG A 49 -7.29 -3.59 -2.54
C ARG A 49 -7.14 -5.04 -2.06
N LEU A 50 -6.63 -5.27 -0.85
CA LEU A 50 -6.60 -6.59 -0.22
C LEU A 50 -8.02 -7.13 0.01
N HIS A 51 -8.94 -6.26 0.42
CA HIS A 51 -10.36 -6.62 0.56
C HIS A 51 -10.97 -7.07 -0.77
N ASP A 52 -10.53 -6.50 -1.90
CA ASP A 52 -11.03 -6.90 -3.22
C ASP A 52 -10.62 -8.33 -3.62
N ILE A 53 -9.51 -8.83 -3.11
CA ILE A 53 -9.05 -10.21 -3.32
C ILE A 53 -9.44 -11.15 -2.16
N GLY A 54 -10.42 -10.75 -1.34
CA GLY A 54 -10.93 -11.55 -0.22
C GLY A 54 -9.98 -11.64 1.00
N LYS A 55 -8.82 -10.97 0.95
CA LYS A 55 -7.81 -11.02 2.01
C LYS A 55 -8.04 -9.93 3.06
N SER A 56 -7.50 -10.14 4.26
CA SER A 56 -7.62 -9.17 5.35
C SER A 56 -6.65 -8.00 5.17
N GLY A 57 -7.11 -6.78 5.45
CA GLY A 57 -6.24 -5.59 5.50
C GLY A 57 -5.09 -5.69 6.51
N TRP A 58 -5.20 -6.57 7.52
CA TRP A 58 -4.10 -6.85 8.45
C TRP A 58 -2.83 -7.37 7.76
N LEU A 59 -2.93 -7.90 6.53
CA LEU A 59 -1.76 -8.32 5.77
C LEU A 59 -0.79 -7.17 5.44
N VAL A 60 -1.25 -5.92 5.43
CA VAL A 60 -0.36 -4.76 5.24
C VAL A 60 0.65 -4.64 6.38
N LEU A 61 0.32 -5.13 7.59
CA LEU A 61 1.25 -5.12 8.70
C LEU A 61 2.49 -5.99 8.46
N TRP A 62 2.46 -6.96 7.53
CA TRP A 62 3.67 -7.70 7.17
C TRP A 62 4.71 -6.80 6.51
N GLY A 63 4.29 -5.88 5.63
CA GLY A 63 5.19 -4.89 5.03
C GLY A 63 5.75 -3.93 6.08
N VAL A 64 4.87 -3.37 6.92
CA VAL A 64 5.28 -2.46 8.01
C VAL A 64 6.21 -3.16 9.02
N GLY A 65 5.90 -4.42 9.35
CA GLY A 65 6.71 -5.25 10.24
C GLY A 65 8.09 -5.56 9.66
N LEU A 66 8.17 -5.81 8.34
CA LEU A 66 9.44 -6.01 7.65
C LEU A 66 10.32 -4.75 7.72
N GLU A 67 9.77 -3.56 7.48
CA GLU A 67 10.51 -2.30 7.61
C GLU A 67 10.96 -2.06 9.05
N PHE A 68 10.05 -2.23 10.01
CA PHE A 68 10.35 -2.03 11.41
C PHE A 68 11.47 -2.98 11.88
N ALA A 69 11.38 -4.27 11.53
CA ALA A 69 12.42 -5.25 11.82
C ALA A 69 13.75 -4.88 11.16
N THR A 70 13.73 -4.43 9.90
CA THR A 70 14.91 -3.98 9.17
C THR A 70 15.58 -2.79 9.85
N ILE A 71 14.80 -1.80 10.30
CA ILE A 71 15.30 -0.62 11.01
C ILE A 71 15.92 -1.02 12.35
N VAL A 72 15.20 -1.79 13.17
CA VAL A 72 15.67 -2.21 14.50
C VAL A 72 16.95 -3.04 14.38
N PHE A 73 16.97 -4.00 13.47
CA PHE A 73 18.15 -4.85 13.25
C PHE A 73 19.33 -4.04 12.73
N GLY A 74 19.11 -3.22 11.70
CA GLY A 74 20.17 -2.44 11.08
C GLY A 74 20.83 -1.43 12.01
N PHE A 75 20.05 -0.69 12.81
CA PHE A 75 20.58 0.23 13.80
C PHE A 75 21.36 -0.45 14.93
N SER A 76 20.94 -1.66 15.32
CA SER A 76 21.51 -2.34 16.49
C SER A 76 22.78 -3.12 16.16
N PHE A 77 22.91 -3.63 14.92
CA PHE A 77 23.89 -4.67 14.62
C PHE A 77 24.74 -4.42 13.37
N MET A 78 24.51 -3.36 12.60
CA MET A 78 25.16 -3.18 11.30
C MET A 78 25.89 -1.84 11.16
N PRO A 79 27.02 -1.80 10.42
CA PRO A 79 27.59 -0.55 9.91
C PRO A 79 26.61 0.15 8.97
N VAL A 80 26.68 1.49 8.92
CA VAL A 80 25.76 2.35 8.14
C VAL A 80 25.64 1.94 6.67
N ASN A 81 26.76 1.57 6.03
CA ASN A 81 26.78 1.20 4.61
C ASN A 81 25.99 -0.08 4.34
N SER A 82 26.14 -1.08 5.22
CA SER A 82 25.41 -2.34 5.11
C SER A 82 23.94 -2.17 5.48
N PHE A 83 23.63 -1.27 6.42
CA PHE A 83 22.26 -0.93 6.78
C PHE A 83 21.50 -0.28 5.61
N ALA A 84 22.13 0.66 4.88
CA ALA A 84 21.52 1.27 3.71
C ALA A 84 21.14 0.23 2.63
N THR A 85 22.02 -0.74 2.38
CA THR A 85 21.74 -1.86 1.46
C THR A 85 20.54 -2.70 1.93
N LEU A 86 20.44 -2.99 3.23
CA LEU A 86 19.33 -3.76 3.79
C LEU A 86 17.99 -3.01 3.65
N ILE A 87 17.97 -1.70 3.91
CA ILE A 87 16.78 -0.86 3.69
C ILE A 87 16.35 -0.94 2.22
N ASN A 88 17.29 -0.80 1.28
CA ASN A 88 16.96 -0.85 -0.15
C ASN A 88 16.33 -2.19 -0.53
N ILE A 89 16.83 -3.31 0.02
CA ILE A 89 16.23 -4.64 -0.21
C ILE A 89 14.80 -4.68 0.33
N ALA A 90 14.56 -4.23 1.56
CA ALA A 90 13.21 -4.19 2.14
C ALA A 90 12.25 -3.33 1.27
N THR A 91 12.70 -2.17 0.80
CA THR A 91 11.95 -1.31 -0.12
C THR A 91 11.60 -2.03 -1.42
N PHE A 92 12.54 -2.75 -2.03
CA PHE A 92 12.28 -3.54 -3.24
C PHE A 92 11.26 -4.65 -3.02
N VAL A 93 11.31 -5.32 -1.86
CA VAL A 93 10.31 -6.34 -1.50
C VAL A 93 8.92 -5.71 -1.38
N ILE A 94 8.80 -4.57 -0.71
CA ILE A 94 7.52 -3.86 -0.54
C ILE A 94 6.99 -3.37 -1.88
N LEU A 95 7.85 -2.83 -2.74
CA LEU A 95 7.49 -2.46 -4.11
C LEU A 95 6.96 -3.68 -4.88
N GLY A 96 7.63 -4.83 -4.77
CA GLY A 96 7.19 -6.09 -5.36
C GLY A 96 5.79 -6.51 -4.87
N LEU A 97 5.52 -6.37 -3.57
CA LEU A 97 4.21 -6.66 -2.98
C LEU A 97 3.11 -5.69 -3.47
N VAL A 98 3.42 -4.40 -3.60
CA VAL A 98 2.51 -3.38 -4.14
C VAL A 98 2.17 -3.69 -5.60
N ILE A 99 3.16 -4.06 -6.41
CA ILE A 99 2.95 -4.44 -7.81
C ILE A 99 2.13 -5.73 -7.91
N TRP A 100 2.52 -6.75 -7.14
CA TRP A 100 1.82 -8.03 -7.07
C TRP A 100 0.33 -7.84 -6.74
N LEU A 101 0.03 -7.01 -5.75
CA LEU A 101 -1.33 -6.70 -5.32
C LEU A 101 -2.15 -5.98 -6.42
N GLY A 102 -1.49 -5.15 -7.23
CA GLY A 102 -2.09 -4.46 -8.38
C GLY A 102 -2.33 -5.37 -9.59
N CYS A 103 -1.56 -6.45 -9.73
CA CYS A 103 -1.66 -7.40 -10.85
C CYS A 103 -2.72 -8.48 -10.62
N ILE A 104 -2.91 -8.94 -9.38
CA ILE A 104 -3.87 -10.00 -9.07
C ILE A 104 -5.31 -9.55 -9.40
N PRO A 105 -6.15 -10.40 -10.02
CA PRO A 105 -7.57 -10.10 -10.19
C PRO A 105 -8.36 -10.13 -8.87
N GLY A 106 -9.29 -9.18 -8.74
CA GLY A 106 -10.27 -9.18 -7.65
C GLY A 106 -11.30 -10.29 -7.77
N GLU A 107 -12.03 -10.54 -6.69
CA GLU A 107 -13.17 -11.47 -6.69
C GLU A 107 -14.35 -10.85 -7.46
N SER A 108 -14.95 -11.62 -8.37
CA SER A 108 -16.02 -11.14 -9.26
C SER A 108 -17.36 -10.93 -8.57
N GLY A 109 -17.58 -11.54 -7.41
CA GLY A 109 -18.83 -11.45 -6.64
C GLY A 109 -18.67 -10.71 -5.31
N ALA A 110 -19.76 -10.69 -4.54
CA ALA A 110 -19.75 -10.22 -3.17
C ALA A 110 -18.80 -11.07 -2.30
N ASN A 111 -18.14 -10.42 -1.34
CA ASN A 111 -17.35 -11.11 -0.32
C ASN A 111 -17.60 -10.47 1.05
N ARG A 112 -16.89 -10.94 2.09
CA ARG A 112 -17.05 -10.43 3.47
C ARG A 112 -16.77 -8.92 3.63
N PHE A 113 -16.20 -8.26 2.63
CA PHE A 113 -15.92 -6.83 2.61
C PHE A 113 -16.95 -6.02 1.79
N GLY A 114 -17.88 -6.68 1.11
CA GLY A 114 -18.98 -6.06 0.38
C GLY A 114 -19.07 -6.52 -1.08
N GLU A 115 -19.95 -5.86 -1.82
CA GLU A 115 -20.18 -6.11 -3.25
C GLU A 115 -18.92 -5.89 -4.10
N ALA A 116 -18.88 -6.53 -5.27
CA ALA A 116 -17.80 -6.34 -6.21
C ALA A 116 -17.72 -4.88 -6.68
N PRO A 117 -16.52 -4.27 -6.74
CA PRO A 117 -16.39 -2.92 -7.27
C PRO A 117 -16.73 -2.92 -8.76
N LEU A 118 -17.47 -1.89 -9.19
CA LEU A 118 -17.76 -1.64 -10.61
C LEU A 118 -16.46 -1.53 -11.43
N GLY A 119 -16.51 -1.86 -12.72
CA GLY A 119 -15.34 -1.73 -13.62
C GLY A 119 -14.89 -0.28 -13.81
N GLY A 120 -13.62 -0.07 -14.17
CA GLY A 120 -13.05 1.27 -14.45
C GLY A 120 -12.65 2.06 -13.20
N VAL A 121 -12.42 3.37 -13.35
CA VAL A 121 -12.05 4.24 -12.21
C VAL A 121 -13.29 4.60 -11.40
N GLN A 122 -13.24 4.39 -10.09
CA GLN A 122 -14.35 4.64 -9.17
C GLN A 122 -14.04 5.81 -8.22
N TRP A 123 -14.97 6.76 -8.13
CA TRP A 123 -14.87 7.93 -7.23
C TRP A 123 -15.81 7.84 -6.03
N ARG A 124 -16.78 6.91 -6.06
CA ARG A 124 -17.77 6.73 -5.00
C ARG A 124 -17.45 5.50 -4.18
N PHE A 125 -17.25 5.70 -2.88
CA PHE A 125 -17.11 4.61 -1.92
C PHE A 125 -18.46 3.91 -1.77
N GLN A 126 -18.57 2.63 -2.10
CA GLN A 126 -19.81 1.88 -1.87
C GLN A 126 -19.80 1.36 -0.43
N PRO A 127 -20.68 1.87 0.46
CA PRO A 127 -20.78 1.37 1.82
C PRO A 127 -21.35 -0.06 1.80
N LYS A 128 -20.95 -0.88 2.78
CA LYS A 128 -21.65 -2.14 3.09
C LYS A 128 -23.12 -1.81 3.38
N THR A 129 -24.04 -2.35 2.58
CA THR A 129 -25.46 -2.46 2.94
C THR A 129 -25.64 -3.52 4.00
#